data_AF-A0AAX1PCW8-F1
#
_entry.id   AF-A0AAX1PCW8-F1
#
_cell.length_a   1.000
_cell.length_b   1.000
_cell.length_c   1.000
_cell.angle_alpha   90.00
_cell.angle_beta   90.00
_cell.angle_gamma   90.00
#
_symmetry.space_group_name_H-M   'P 1'
#
loop_
_entity.id
_entity.type
_entity.pdbx_description
1 polymer ?
#
loop_
_entity_poly.entity_id
_entity_poly.type
_entity_poly.pdbx_seq_one_letter_code
_entity_poly.pdbx_strand_id
1 'polypeptide(L)'
;MFSAKWFRENLPKYKDLAWDNPTIENVRTFLYLQRFAIDRSEQFSDTSELAVVGDPFLDEISRRPAATFASQQVDRDAGNAKNQLLKSVANRVGIFFFYKSDDEYSDLQAPLVKMLEQGEGFSIVPVSMDGKPLPSGLFPAYKTDEGHAKQLGVITFPAIYLASPDGQFAPIGQGPMSLPEINHRILVAAKRNGWVSDDEFNQTRPVLNLENNIAERLASQELGSDLQELSQSSSDKDNFIPPDQLMQYIRGKLQEQ
;
A
#
# COMPACT_ATOMS: atom_id res chain seq x y z
N MET A 1 -30.77 -11.30 26.41
CA MET A 1 -29.70 -10.34 26.77
C MET A 1 -29.27 -9.63 25.50
N PHE A 2 -29.09 -8.31 25.51
CA PHE A 2 -28.61 -7.52 24.37
C PHE A 2 -27.11 -7.77 24.13
N SER A 3 -26.79 -8.65 23.19
CA SER A 3 -25.42 -9.00 22.78
C SER A 3 -25.10 -8.48 21.37
N ALA A 4 -23.81 -8.46 21.01
CA ALA A 4 -23.38 -8.11 19.65
C ALA A 4 -24.07 -9.00 18.58
N LYS A 5 -24.23 -10.30 18.87
CA LYS A 5 -24.97 -11.23 18.00
C LYS A 5 -26.44 -10.81 17.83
N TRP A 6 -27.11 -10.49 18.94
CA TRP A 6 -28.51 -10.04 18.89
C TRP A 6 -28.67 -8.76 18.06
N PHE A 7 -27.76 -7.79 18.23
CA PHE A 7 -27.78 -6.55 17.46
C PHE A 7 -27.57 -6.78 15.97
N ARG A 8 -26.60 -7.62 15.61
CA ARG A 8 -26.32 -8.01 14.21
C ARG A 8 -27.56 -8.61 13.54
N GLU A 9 -28.32 -9.43 14.26
CA GLU A 9 -29.48 -10.14 13.72
C GLU A 9 -30.77 -9.30 13.71
N ASN A 10 -30.92 -8.33 14.62
CA ASN A 10 -32.22 -7.69 14.88
C ASN A 10 -32.25 -6.18 14.60
N LEU A 11 -31.15 -5.44 14.76
CA LEU A 11 -31.14 -4.00 14.48
C LEU A 11 -31.60 -3.65 13.05
N PRO A 12 -31.18 -4.38 11.99
CA PRO A 12 -31.69 -4.14 10.64
C PRO A 12 -33.21 -4.29 10.53
N LYS A 13 -33.80 -5.28 11.19
CA LYS A 13 -35.25 -5.51 11.16
C LYS A 13 -36.05 -4.35 11.76
N TYR A 14 -35.55 -3.76 12.86
CA TYR A 14 -36.17 -2.58 13.47
C TYR A 14 -35.99 -1.33 12.61
N LYS A 15 -34.86 -1.21 11.90
CA LYS A 15 -34.64 -0.14 10.93
C LYS A 15 -35.64 -0.23 9.78
N ASP A 16 -35.79 -1.42 9.21
CA ASP A 16 -36.70 -1.68 8.08
C ASP A 16 -38.15 -1.44 8.52
N LEU A 17 -38.55 -1.90 9.70
CA LEU A 17 -39.88 -1.62 10.26
C LEU A 17 -40.15 -0.13 10.47
N ALA A 18 -39.16 0.63 10.95
CA ALA A 18 -39.27 2.08 11.12
C ALA A 18 -39.31 2.83 9.78
N TRP A 19 -38.67 2.31 8.74
CA TRP A 19 -38.69 2.88 7.39
C TRP A 19 -40.01 2.60 6.66
N ASP A 20 -40.43 1.34 6.65
CA ASP A 20 -41.62 0.87 5.93
C ASP A 20 -42.91 1.31 6.63
N ASN A 21 -42.89 1.49 7.95
CA ASN A 21 -44.04 1.92 8.75
C ASN A 21 -43.61 2.94 9.84
N PRO A 22 -43.46 4.23 9.50
CA PRO A 22 -42.86 5.25 10.37
C PRO A 22 -43.84 5.77 11.45
N THR A 23 -44.29 4.90 12.35
CA THR A 23 -45.00 5.32 13.57
C THR A 23 -44.02 5.90 14.59
N ILE A 24 -44.50 6.76 15.50
CA ILE A 24 -43.67 7.30 16.60
C ILE A 24 -43.02 6.17 17.39
N GLU A 25 -43.74 5.08 17.63
CA GLU A 25 -43.23 3.91 18.37
C GLU A 25 -42.13 3.19 17.60
N ASN A 26 -42.33 2.87 16.32
CA ASN A 26 -41.34 2.14 15.51
C ASN A 26 -40.04 2.93 15.38
N VAL A 27 -40.14 4.23 15.10
CA VAL A 27 -38.99 5.12 15.00
C VAL A 27 -38.28 5.24 16.35
N ARG A 28 -39.01 5.44 17.46
CA ARG A 28 -38.38 5.51 18.80
C ARG A 28 -37.69 4.22 19.19
N THR A 29 -38.31 3.06 18.95
CA THR A 29 -37.70 1.75 19.23
C THR A 29 -36.40 1.59 18.45
N PHE A 30 -36.40 1.89 17.15
CA PHE A 30 -35.16 1.85 16.36
C PHE A 30 -34.10 2.82 16.90
N LEU A 31 -34.46 4.07 17.20
CA LEU A 31 -33.52 5.07 17.72
C LEU A 31 -32.93 4.68 19.09
N TYR A 32 -33.70 4.08 20.00
CA TYR A 32 -33.17 3.57 21.27
C TYR A 32 -32.18 2.42 21.06
N LEU A 33 -32.49 1.49 20.15
CA LEU A 33 -31.56 0.41 19.82
C LEU A 33 -30.28 0.95 19.16
N GLN A 34 -30.41 1.90 18.23
CA GLN A 34 -29.25 2.57 17.63
C GLN A 34 -28.41 3.29 18.69
N ARG A 35 -29.04 4.03 19.61
CA ARG A 35 -28.34 4.71 20.71
C ARG A 35 -27.60 3.71 21.59
N PHE A 36 -28.21 2.61 21.96
CA PHE A 36 -27.53 1.55 22.73
C PHE A 36 -26.30 1.01 21.98
N ALA A 37 -26.40 0.79 20.66
CA ALA A 37 -25.26 0.36 19.86
C ALA A 37 -24.13 1.40 19.86
N ILE A 38 -24.47 2.70 19.76
CA ILE A 38 -23.52 3.81 19.87
C ILE A 38 -22.85 3.83 21.24
N ASP A 39 -23.62 3.75 22.34
CA ASP A 39 -23.06 3.74 23.70
C ASP A 39 -22.10 2.55 23.92
N ARG A 40 -22.40 1.39 23.31
CA ARG A 40 -21.49 0.24 23.32
C ARG A 40 -20.23 0.45 22.48
N SER A 41 -20.34 1.15 21.36
CA SER A 41 -19.19 1.53 20.55
C SER A 41 -18.30 2.54 21.27
N GLU A 42 -18.88 3.51 21.99
CA GLU A 42 -18.14 4.45 22.85
C GLU A 42 -17.34 3.68 23.91
N GLN A 43 -17.98 2.77 24.66
CA GLN A 43 -17.29 1.93 25.64
C GLN A 43 -16.13 1.12 25.04
N PHE A 44 -16.32 0.56 23.84
CA PHE A 44 -15.28 -0.17 23.13
C PHE A 44 -14.11 0.74 22.71
N SER A 45 -14.41 1.94 22.21
CA SER A 45 -13.40 2.95 21.85
C SER A 45 -12.57 3.35 23.07
N ASP A 46 -13.21 3.68 24.19
CA ASP A 46 -12.51 4.06 25.44
C ASP A 46 -11.59 2.92 25.93
N THR A 47 -12.09 1.68 25.91
CA THR A 47 -11.30 0.51 26.34
C THR A 47 -10.16 0.23 25.37
N SER A 48 -10.36 0.46 24.08
CA SER A 48 -9.32 0.30 23.06
C SER A 48 -8.20 1.32 23.25
N GLU A 49 -8.53 2.57 23.54
CA GLU A 49 -7.53 3.60 23.85
C GLU A 49 -6.70 3.19 25.08
N LEU A 50 -7.34 2.74 26.15
CA LEU A 50 -6.64 2.24 27.34
C LEU A 50 -5.75 1.03 27.06
N ALA A 51 -6.14 0.16 26.13
CA ALA A 51 -5.36 -1.02 25.77
C ALA A 51 -4.16 -0.70 24.85
N VAL A 52 -4.28 0.34 24.03
CA VAL A 52 -3.27 0.73 23.03
C VAL A 52 -2.20 1.63 23.64
N VAL A 53 -2.60 2.61 24.48
CA VAL A 53 -1.68 3.61 25.01
C VAL A 53 -0.52 2.96 25.77
N GLY A 54 0.70 3.15 25.26
CA GLY A 54 1.93 2.63 25.85
C GLY A 54 2.29 1.19 25.47
N ASP A 55 1.47 0.49 24.68
CA ASP A 55 1.82 -0.80 24.10
C ASP A 55 2.58 -0.56 22.78
N PRO A 56 3.88 -0.85 22.67
CA PRO A 56 4.67 -0.51 21.48
C PRO A 56 4.30 -1.32 20.23
N PHE A 57 3.53 -2.40 20.37
CA PHE A 57 3.06 -3.20 19.24
C PHE A 57 1.68 -2.74 18.75
N LEU A 58 0.85 -2.19 19.64
CA LEU A 58 -0.49 -1.70 19.29
C LEU A 58 -0.54 -0.19 19.02
N ASP A 59 0.31 0.59 19.69
CA ASP A 59 0.36 2.05 19.57
C ASP A 59 1.01 2.46 18.25
N GLU A 60 0.19 2.94 17.31
CA GLU A 60 0.63 3.37 15.99
C GLU A 60 1.60 4.56 16.08
N ILE A 61 1.66 5.33 17.18
CA ILE A 61 2.66 6.40 17.35
C ILE A 61 4.09 5.85 17.22
N SER A 62 4.32 4.59 17.61
CA SER A 62 5.62 3.92 17.48
C SER A 62 6.05 3.73 16.02
N ARG A 63 5.10 3.67 15.07
CA ARG A 63 5.35 3.46 13.64
C ARG A 63 5.09 4.72 12.82
N ARG A 64 4.03 5.46 13.10
CA ARG A 64 3.67 6.72 12.45
C ARG A 64 3.38 7.79 13.51
N PRO A 65 4.40 8.58 13.89
CA PRO A 65 4.23 9.63 14.87
C PRO A 65 3.20 10.68 14.43
N ALA A 66 2.22 10.99 15.30
CA ALA A 66 1.21 12.01 15.02
C ALA A 66 1.71 13.45 15.22
N ALA A 67 2.74 13.65 16.04
CA ALA A 67 3.30 14.97 16.31
C ALA A 67 3.92 15.55 15.03
N THR A 68 3.51 16.76 14.64
CA THR A 68 3.86 17.39 13.35
C THR A 68 5.37 17.39 13.06
N PHE A 69 6.20 17.75 14.05
CA PHE A 69 7.65 17.79 13.85
C PHE A 69 8.23 16.40 13.53
N ALA A 70 7.71 15.36 14.17
CA ALA A 70 8.15 13.99 13.98
C ALA A 70 7.62 13.41 12.66
N SER A 71 6.32 13.59 12.35
CA SER A 71 5.76 13.15 11.07
C SER A 71 6.48 13.77 9.88
N GLN A 72 6.77 15.08 9.93
CA GLN A 72 7.48 15.77 8.86
C GLN A 72 8.91 15.24 8.70
N GLN A 73 9.57 14.88 9.80
CA GLN A 73 10.90 14.28 9.74
C GLN A 73 10.85 12.89 9.08
N VAL A 74 9.91 12.03 9.49
CA VAL A 74 9.70 10.70 8.89
C VAL A 74 9.38 10.79 7.40
N ASP A 75 8.52 11.73 6.99
CA ASP A 75 8.18 11.94 5.58
C ASP A 75 9.40 12.41 4.77
N ARG A 76 10.25 13.27 5.35
CA ARG A 76 11.51 13.72 4.70
C ARG A 76 12.50 12.57 4.56
N ASP A 77 12.68 11.77 5.60
CA ASP A 77 13.62 10.64 5.58
C ASP A 77 13.19 9.60 4.55
N ALA A 78 11.90 9.26 4.50
CA ALA A 78 11.33 8.40 3.47
C ALA A 78 11.49 8.98 2.05
N GLY A 79 11.28 10.30 1.88
CA GLY A 79 11.53 10.98 0.61
C GLY A 79 12.99 10.93 0.17
N ASN A 80 13.93 11.12 1.10
CA ASN A 80 15.36 11.01 0.84
C ASN A 80 15.76 9.58 0.46
N ALA A 81 15.26 8.58 1.20
CA ALA A 81 15.47 7.17 0.88
C ALA A 81 14.91 6.81 -0.49
N LYS A 82 13.71 7.31 -0.84
CA LYS A 82 13.11 7.13 -2.17
C LYS A 82 14.01 7.66 -3.28
N ASN A 83 14.54 8.87 -3.13
CA ASN A 83 15.42 9.49 -4.13
C ASN A 83 16.75 8.73 -4.25
N GLN A 84 17.35 8.33 -3.12
CA GLN A 84 18.57 7.52 -3.13
C GLN A 84 18.35 6.16 -3.82
N LEU A 85 17.22 5.52 -3.54
CA LEU A 85 16.88 4.24 -4.16
C LEU A 85 16.62 4.39 -5.66
N LEU A 86 15.96 5.46 -6.11
CA LEU A 86 15.79 5.74 -7.55
C LEU A 86 17.13 5.87 -8.27
N LYS A 87 18.10 6.58 -7.67
CA LYS A 87 19.48 6.67 -8.20
C LYS A 87 20.18 5.32 -8.23
N SER A 88 19.99 4.50 -7.20
CA SER A 88 20.52 3.14 -7.16
C SER A 88 19.95 2.28 -8.29
N VAL A 89 18.64 2.37 -8.53
CA VAL A 89 17.95 1.68 -9.64
C VAL A 89 18.46 2.19 -11.00
N ALA A 90 18.67 3.50 -11.16
CA ALA A 90 19.19 4.09 -12.40
C ALA A 90 20.58 3.56 -12.81
N ASN A 91 21.39 3.12 -11.84
CA ASN A 91 22.68 2.47 -12.12
C ASN A 91 22.54 1.03 -12.62
N ARG A 92 21.38 0.40 -12.41
CA ARG A 92 21.10 -1.01 -12.73
C ARG A 92 20.30 -1.15 -14.02
N VAL A 93 19.40 -0.22 -14.31
CA VAL A 93 18.47 -0.29 -15.45
C VAL A 93 18.28 1.08 -16.12
N GLY A 94 17.98 1.05 -17.42
CA GLY A 94 17.57 2.22 -18.20
C GLY A 94 16.05 2.31 -18.37
N ILE A 95 15.61 3.38 -19.03
CA ILE A 95 14.20 3.63 -19.37
C ILE A 95 14.01 3.60 -20.88
N PHE A 96 13.03 2.85 -21.35
CA PHE A 96 12.47 3.00 -22.68
C PHE A 96 11.22 3.87 -22.61
N PHE A 97 11.21 4.94 -23.39
CA PHE A 97 10.10 5.88 -23.50
C PHE A 97 9.53 5.82 -24.91
N PHE A 98 8.46 5.06 -25.10
CA PHE A 98 7.77 4.95 -26.37
C PHE A 98 6.78 6.09 -26.53
N TYR A 99 6.84 6.75 -27.69
CA TYR A 99 6.04 7.95 -27.97
C TYR A 99 5.61 8.02 -29.43
N LYS A 100 4.64 8.90 -29.72
CA LYS A 100 4.29 9.33 -31.08
C LYS A 100 4.37 10.84 -31.18
N SER A 101 4.82 11.37 -32.32
CA SER A 101 4.89 12.82 -32.50
C SER A 101 3.52 13.50 -32.62
N ASP A 102 2.48 12.75 -33.01
CA ASP A 102 1.10 13.21 -33.14
C ASP A 102 0.22 12.98 -31.90
N ASP A 103 0.80 12.47 -30.80
CA ASP A 103 0.13 12.30 -29.51
C ASP A 103 0.52 13.42 -28.54
N GLU A 104 -0.42 14.30 -28.20
CA GLU A 104 -0.17 15.46 -27.32
C GLU A 104 0.32 15.02 -25.93
N TYR A 105 -0.19 13.90 -25.41
CA TYR A 105 0.21 13.39 -24.09
C TYR A 105 1.67 12.91 -24.06
N SER A 106 2.18 12.39 -25.18
CA SER A 106 3.59 12.05 -25.33
C SER A 106 4.49 13.28 -25.19
N ASP A 107 4.10 14.40 -25.79
CA ASP A 107 4.83 15.66 -25.66
C ASP A 107 4.75 16.23 -24.24
N LEU A 108 3.58 16.16 -23.59
CA LEU A 108 3.40 16.57 -22.19
C LEU A 108 4.16 15.70 -21.19
N GLN A 109 4.35 14.41 -21.49
CA GLN A 109 5.07 13.48 -20.62
C GLN A 109 6.60 13.65 -20.72
N ALA A 110 7.10 14.10 -21.87
CA ALA A 110 8.53 14.16 -22.15
C ALA A 110 9.35 15.00 -21.14
N PRO A 111 8.90 16.18 -20.66
CA PRO A 111 9.60 16.92 -19.61
C PRO A 111 9.75 16.12 -18.32
N LEU A 112 8.72 15.37 -17.91
CA LEU A 112 8.76 14.55 -16.69
C LEU A 112 9.74 13.37 -16.84
N VAL A 113 9.78 12.75 -18.02
CA VAL A 113 10.76 11.70 -18.33
C VAL A 113 12.17 12.30 -18.32
N LYS A 114 12.36 13.51 -18.85
CA LYS A 114 13.66 14.21 -18.83
C LYS A 114 14.15 14.52 -17.41
N MET A 115 13.24 14.80 -16.47
CA MET A 115 13.59 14.98 -15.06
C MET A 115 14.18 13.71 -14.43
N LEU A 116 13.80 12.50 -14.89
CA LEU A 116 14.39 11.24 -14.40
C LEU A 116 15.85 11.08 -14.83
N GLU A 117 16.18 11.51 -16.05
CA GLU A 117 17.55 11.53 -16.55
C GLU A 117 18.39 12.54 -15.74
N GLN A 118 17.88 13.77 -15.57
CA GLN A 118 18.64 14.86 -14.95
C GLN A 118 18.73 14.76 -13.42
N GLY A 119 17.66 14.33 -12.76
CA GLY A 119 17.55 14.27 -11.30
C GLY A 119 18.06 12.97 -10.71
N GLU A 120 17.67 11.84 -11.31
CA GLU A 120 17.95 10.50 -10.77
C GLU A 120 19.04 9.73 -11.56
N GLY A 121 19.43 10.21 -12.75
CA GLY A 121 20.53 9.64 -13.52
C GLY A 121 20.13 8.47 -14.44
N PHE A 122 18.84 8.28 -14.72
CA PHE A 122 18.41 7.21 -15.64
C PHE A 122 18.94 7.44 -17.05
N SER A 123 19.49 6.38 -17.65
CA SER A 123 19.72 6.36 -19.10
C SER A 123 18.39 6.15 -19.82
N ILE A 124 18.02 7.08 -20.71
CA ILE A 124 16.72 7.06 -21.40
C ILE A 124 16.92 6.77 -22.89
N VAL A 125 16.16 5.82 -23.41
CA VAL A 125 16.04 5.50 -24.84
C VAL A 125 14.65 5.91 -25.31
N PRO A 126 14.52 7.08 -25.94
CA PRO A 126 13.27 7.51 -26.58
C PRO A 126 13.05 6.68 -27.84
N VAL A 127 11.86 6.08 -27.97
CA VAL A 127 11.47 5.26 -29.12
C VAL A 127 10.26 5.90 -29.79
N SER A 128 10.49 6.46 -30.98
CA SER A 128 9.45 7.02 -31.83
C SER A 128 8.75 5.91 -32.58
N MET A 129 7.42 5.88 -32.48
CA MET A 129 6.58 4.92 -33.18
C MET A 129 6.20 5.35 -34.59
N ASP A 130 6.37 6.62 -34.92
CA ASP A 130 6.06 7.22 -36.20
C ASP A 130 7.31 7.77 -36.93
N GLY A 131 8.49 7.50 -36.38
CA GLY A 131 9.79 7.88 -36.95
C GLY A 131 10.04 9.39 -36.97
N LYS A 132 9.32 10.16 -36.14
CA LYS A 132 9.38 11.62 -36.07
C LYS A 132 9.78 12.08 -34.66
N PRO A 133 10.47 13.25 -34.54
CA PRO A 133 10.77 13.84 -33.25
C PRO A 133 9.51 14.35 -32.55
N LEU A 134 9.59 14.52 -31.22
CA LEU A 134 8.56 15.21 -30.46
C LEU A 134 8.46 16.70 -30.88
N PRO A 135 7.24 17.28 -30.92
CA PRO A 135 7.04 18.70 -31.21
C PRO A 135 7.80 19.66 -30.29
N SER A 136 7.93 19.34 -29.01
CA SER A 136 8.70 20.12 -28.03
C SER A 136 10.21 20.19 -28.33
N GLY A 137 10.72 19.34 -29.23
CA GLY A 137 12.15 19.19 -29.50
C GLY A 137 12.93 18.49 -28.39
N LEU A 138 12.26 18.04 -27.32
CA LEU A 138 12.87 17.15 -26.33
C LEU A 138 13.20 15.80 -26.96
N PHE A 139 14.26 15.17 -26.47
CA PHE A 139 14.75 13.88 -26.98
C PHE A 139 15.09 13.89 -28.49
N PRO A 140 15.96 14.80 -28.97
CA PRO A 140 16.30 14.87 -30.40
C PRO A 140 17.03 13.61 -30.91
N ALA A 141 17.71 12.88 -30.02
CA ALA A 141 18.33 11.59 -30.30
C ALA A 141 17.38 10.43 -29.93
N TYR A 142 16.37 10.20 -30.76
CA TYR A 142 15.44 9.08 -30.62
C TYR A 142 15.78 7.92 -31.56
N LYS A 143 15.28 6.73 -31.24
CA LYS A 143 15.28 5.57 -32.14
C LYS A 143 13.90 5.39 -32.75
N THR A 144 13.82 4.86 -33.96
CA THR A 144 12.53 4.40 -34.51
C THR A 144 12.24 3.00 -33.98
N ASP A 145 10.98 2.68 -33.68
CA ASP A 145 10.62 1.32 -33.26
C ASP A 145 10.91 0.31 -34.37
N GLU A 146 11.57 -0.79 -33.98
CA GLU A 146 11.89 -1.93 -34.86
C GLU A 146 11.15 -3.21 -34.43
N GLY A 147 10.06 -3.07 -33.65
CA GLY A 147 9.23 -4.19 -33.18
C GLY A 147 9.24 -4.41 -31.66
N HIS A 148 10.03 -3.65 -30.90
CA HIS A 148 10.07 -3.72 -29.43
C HIS A 148 8.71 -3.36 -28.84
N ALA A 149 8.04 -2.34 -29.38
CA ALA A 149 6.71 -1.94 -28.93
C ALA A 149 5.70 -3.09 -29.04
N LYS A 150 5.73 -3.85 -30.15
CA LYS A 150 4.87 -5.02 -30.35
C LYS A 150 5.20 -6.15 -29.37
N GLN A 151 6.49 -6.44 -29.18
CA GLN A 151 6.94 -7.49 -28.26
C GLN A 151 6.54 -7.18 -26.80
N LEU A 152 6.61 -5.91 -26.40
CA LEU A 152 6.27 -5.45 -25.06
C LEU A 152 4.77 -5.17 -24.88
N GLY A 153 3.95 -5.35 -25.93
CA GLY A 153 2.50 -5.11 -25.86
C GLY A 153 2.14 -3.65 -25.65
N VAL A 154 2.89 -2.72 -26.25
CA VAL A 154 2.57 -1.30 -26.25
C VAL A 154 1.35 -1.05 -27.13
N ILE A 155 0.26 -0.57 -26.51
CA ILE A 155 -1.01 -0.27 -27.17
C ILE A 155 -1.48 1.17 -26.92
N THR A 156 -0.98 1.82 -25.86
CA THR A 156 -1.32 3.20 -25.48
C THR A 156 -0.04 4.01 -25.34
N PHE A 157 -0.09 5.29 -25.75
CA PHE A 157 1.02 6.24 -25.64
C PHE A 157 0.68 7.36 -24.66
N PRO A 158 1.69 7.96 -24.01
CA PRO A 158 3.08 7.51 -23.94
C PRO A 158 3.22 6.17 -23.20
N ALA A 159 4.29 5.41 -23.44
CA ALA A 159 4.57 4.19 -22.67
C ALA A 159 5.99 4.19 -22.08
N ILE A 160 6.11 3.81 -20.80
CA ILE A 160 7.37 3.79 -20.07
C ILE A 160 7.64 2.37 -19.58
N TYR A 161 8.85 1.89 -19.88
CA TYR A 161 9.36 0.60 -19.43
C TYR A 161 10.75 0.78 -18.83
N LEU A 162 11.07 -0.01 -17.80
CA LEU A 162 12.45 -0.23 -17.41
C LEU A 162 13.06 -1.31 -18.29
N ALA A 163 14.35 -1.19 -18.57
CA ALA A 163 15.13 -2.16 -19.35
C ALA A 163 16.47 -2.41 -18.65
N SER A 164 16.76 -3.66 -18.32
CA SER A 164 18.05 -4.05 -17.74
C SER A 164 19.08 -4.42 -18.82
N PRO A 165 20.38 -4.37 -18.52
CA PRO A 165 21.44 -4.75 -19.46
C PRO A 165 21.38 -6.20 -19.95
N ASP A 166 20.80 -7.11 -19.17
CA ASP A 166 20.57 -8.52 -19.54
C ASP A 166 19.30 -8.74 -20.39
N GLY A 167 18.61 -7.65 -20.77
CA GLY A 167 17.48 -7.68 -21.70
C GLY A 167 16.12 -7.94 -21.06
N GLN A 168 16.00 -7.80 -19.73
CA GLN A 168 14.70 -7.87 -19.07
C GLN A 168 14.00 -6.51 -19.16
N PHE A 169 12.69 -6.55 -19.36
CA PHE A 169 11.85 -5.36 -19.40
C PHE A 169 10.77 -5.43 -18.32
N ALA A 170 10.52 -4.28 -17.68
CA ALA A 170 9.44 -4.16 -16.70
C ALA A 170 8.52 -2.97 -17.04
N PRO A 171 7.20 -3.20 -17.17
CA PRO A 171 6.27 -2.11 -17.46
C PRO A 171 6.15 -1.16 -16.28
N ILE A 172 6.27 0.14 -16.54
CA ILE A 172 5.93 1.20 -15.57
C ILE A 172 4.49 1.62 -15.81
N GLY A 173 4.15 1.96 -17.04
CA GLY A 173 2.78 2.31 -17.41
C GLY A 173 2.64 2.70 -18.88
N GLN A 174 1.40 2.69 -19.35
CA GLN A 174 1.00 3.21 -20.66
C GLN A 174 -0.12 4.24 -20.44
N GLY A 175 0.01 5.42 -21.04
CA GLY A 175 -0.79 6.61 -20.75
C GLY A 175 -0.05 7.63 -19.87
N PRO A 176 -0.59 8.87 -19.76
CA PRO A 176 0.06 9.95 -19.01
C PRO A 176 0.09 9.69 -17.50
N MET A 177 1.22 10.00 -16.87
CA MET A 177 1.49 9.82 -15.44
C MET A 177 2.25 11.00 -14.86
N SER A 178 1.96 11.34 -13.60
CA SER A 178 2.72 12.33 -12.84
C SER A 178 4.10 11.80 -12.47
N LEU A 179 5.06 12.69 -12.21
CA LEU A 179 6.41 12.29 -11.79
C LEU A 179 6.41 11.45 -10.49
N PRO A 180 5.63 11.80 -9.43
CA PRO A 180 5.55 10.96 -8.24
C PRO A 180 5.05 9.53 -8.52
N GLU A 181 4.10 9.40 -9.44
CA GLU A 181 3.54 8.12 -9.89
C GLU A 181 4.59 7.30 -10.66
N ILE A 182 5.31 7.91 -11.60
CA ILE A 182 6.42 7.26 -12.31
C ILE A 182 7.48 6.78 -11.32
N ASN A 183 7.93 7.66 -10.41
CA ASN A 183 8.93 7.33 -9.40
C ASN A 183 8.48 6.16 -8.51
N HIS A 184 7.22 6.15 -8.07
CA HIS A 184 6.69 5.05 -7.27
C HIS A 184 6.66 3.74 -8.06
N ARG A 185 6.16 3.77 -9.29
CA ARG A 185 6.07 2.58 -10.16
C ARG A 185 7.42 2.02 -10.54
N ILE A 186 8.43 2.86 -10.74
CA ILE A 186 9.82 2.42 -10.95
C ILE A 186 10.28 1.55 -9.79
N LEU A 187 10.08 1.99 -8.54
CA LEU A 187 10.48 1.23 -7.37
C LEU A 187 9.68 -0.07 -7.21
N VAL A 188 8.37 -0.05 -7.48
CA VAL A 188 7.53 -1.25 -7.44
C VAL A 188 7.96 -2.26 -8.51
N ALA A 189 8.24 -1.80 -9.73
CA ALA A 189 8.72 -2.64 -10.82
C ALA A 189 10.12 -3.20 -10.52
N ALA A 190 11.03 -2.37 -10.00
CA ALA A 190 12.37 -2.79 -9.61
C ALA A 190 12.33 -3.87 -8.52
N LYS A 191 11.48 -3.70 -7.50
CA LYS A 191 11.23 -4.71 -6.48
C LYS A 191 10.72 -6.02 -7.08
N ARG A 192 9.69 -5.94 -7.94
CA ARG A 192 9.08 -7.13 -8.58
C ARG A 192 10.08 -7.94 -9.40
N ASN A 193 11.06 -7.28 -9.99
CA ASN A 193 12.09 -7.90 -10.83
C ASN A 193 13.38 -8.21 -10.05
N GLY A 194 13.39 -8.04 -8.72
CA GLY A 194 14.56 -8.35 -7.88
C GLY A 194 15.74 -7.40 -8.04
N TRP A 195 15.55 -6.23 -8.67
CA TRP A 195 16.58 -5.19 -8.76
C TRP A 195 16.69 -4.35 -7.49
N VAL A 196 15.73 -4.51 -6.57
CA VAL A 196 15.62 -3.84 -5.27
C VAL A 196 15.11 -4.87 -4.26
N SER A 197 15.73 -4.95 -3.09
CA SER A 197 15.29 -5.84 -2.00
C SER A 197 14.03 -5.32 -1.29
N ASP A 198 13.37 -6.19 -0.52
CA ASP A 198 12.28 -5.79 0.38
C ASP A 198 12.73 -4.70 1.36
N ASP A 199 13.92 -4.83 1.93
CA ASP A 199 14.48 -3.87 2.90
C ASP A 199 14.76 -2.51 2.27
N GLU A 200 15.42 -2.48 1.10
CA GLU A 200 15.66 -1.24 0.35
C GLU A 200 14.32 -0.54 0.04
N PHE A 201 13.32 -1.30 -0.42
CA PHE A 201 11.99 -0.74 -0.72
C PHE A 201 11.28 -0.24 0.55
N ASN A 202 11.35 -0.98 1.66
CA ASN A 202 10.68 -0.66 2.91
C ASN A 202 11.23 0.63 3.56
N GLN A 203 12.52 0.93 3.40
CA GLN A 203 13.12 2.20 3.84
C GLN A 203 12.50 3.43 3.16
N THR A 204 11.83 3.27 2.02
CA THR A 204 11.16 4.38 1.32
C THR A 204 9.77 4.70 1.89
N ARG A 205 9.28 3.90 2.85
CA ARG A 205 7.97 4.11 3.46
C ARG A 205 8.10 5.09 4.62
N PRO A 206 7.12 5.99 4.79
CA PRO A 206 7.17 6.98 5.87
C PRO A 206 6.59 6.39 7.17
N VAL A 207 7.18 5.29 7.61
CA VAL A 207 6.87 4.59 8.87
C VAL A 207 8.15 4.10 9.50
N LEU A 208 8.21 4.18 10.82
CA LEU A 208 9.26 3.66 11.68
C LEU A 208 8.96 2.21 12.05
N ASN A 209 9.99 1.51 12.53
CA ASN A 209 9.89 0.18 13.13
C ASN A 209 9.09 -0.84 12.29
N LEU A 210 9.33 -0.88 10.98
CA LEU A 210 8.64 -1.79 10.05
C LEU A 210 8.88 -3.26 10.39
N GLU A 211 10.03 -3.57 10.97
CA GLU A 211 10.44 -4.87 11.49
C GLU A 211 9.60 -5.35 12.69
N ASN A 212 8.79 -4.47 13.29
CA ASN A 212 7.83 -4.84 14.33
C ASN A 212 6.50 -5.32 13.76
N ASN A 213 6.49 -5.86 12.53
CA ASN A 213 5.32 -6.46 11.92
C ASN A 213 4.85 -7.67 12.75
N ILE A 214 3.76 -7.51 13.49
CA ILE A 214 3.20 -8.55 14.36
C ILE A 214 2.79 -9.79 13.55
N ALA A 215 2.31 -9.62 12.31
CA ALA A 215 1.92 -10.75 11.49
C ALA A 215 3.12 -11.65 11.15
N GLU A 216 4.29 -11.06 10.91
CA GLU A 216 5.53 -11.80 10.67
C GLU A 216 6.07 -12.42 11.97
N ARG A 217 6.00 -11.71 13.10
CA ARG A 217 6.45 -12.21 14.41
C ARG A 217 5.59 -13.36 14.95
N LEU A 218 4.29 -13.31 14.70
CA LEU A 218 3.37 -14.37 15.09
C LEU A 218 3.35 -15.54 14.08
N ALA A 219 3.86 -15.33 12.87
CA ALA A 219 3.97 -16.40 11.88
C ALA A 219 5.07 -17.39 12.27
N SER A 220 4.68 -18.47 12.95
CA SER A 220 5.51 -19.67 13.12
C SER A 220 5.05 -20.78 12.16
N GLN A 221 5.96 -21.68 11.79
CA GLN A 221 5.58 -22.90 11.04
C GLN A 221 4.56 -23.76 11.81
N GLU A 222 4.54 -23.62 13.13
CA GLU A 222 3.70 -24.35 14.08
C GLU A 222 2.43 -23.58 14.51
N LEU A 223 2.19 -22.37 13.98
CA LEU A 223 1.09 -21.50 14.42
C LEU A 223 -0.27 -22.22 14.35
N GLY A 224 -0.48 -23.05 13.32
CA GLY A 224 -1.71 -23.83 13.15
C GLY A 224 -1.90 -24.89 14.24
N SER A 225 -0.84 -25.60 14.63
CA SER A 225 -0.89 -26.60 15.72
C SER A 225 -1.00 -25.93 17.07
N ASP A 226 -0.25 -24.86 17.32
CA ASP A 226 -0.25 -24.12 18.59
C ASP A 226 -1.64 -23.56 18.90
N LEU A 227 -2.31 -22.96 17.90
CA LEU A 227 -3.67 -22.45 18.06
C LEU A 227 -4.70 -23.58 18.23
N GLN A 228 -4.50 -24.73 17.57
CA GLN A 228 -5.38 -25.89 17.77
C GLN A 228 -5.25 -26.45 19.18
N GLU A 229 -4.04 -26.61 19.72
CA GLU A 229 -3.81 -27.06 21.09
C GLU A 229 -4.44 -26.11 22.12
N LEU A 230 -4.26 -24.79 21.94
CA LEU A 230 -4.88 -23.77 22.79
C LEU A 230 -6.41 -23.84 22.73
N SER A 231 -7.00 -24.07 21.55
CA SER A 231 -8.45 -24.18 21.38
C SER A 231 -9.04 -25.49 21.94
N GLN A 232 -8.29 -26.58 21.95
CA GLN A 232 -8.74 -27.86 22.53
C GLN A 232 -8.69 -27.86 24.06
N SER A 233 -7.83 -27.02 24.64
CA SER A 233 -7.76 -26.79 26.09
C SER A 233 -8.95 -25.96 26.61
N SER A 234 -9.68 -25.31 25.71
CA SER A 234 -10.90 -24.55 26.01
C SER A 234 -12.14 -25.37 25.64
N SER A 235 -13.10 -25.49 26.56
CA SER A 235 -14.29 -26.35 26.41
C SER A 235 -15.34 -25.83 25.40
N ASP A 236 -14.95 -24.94 24.48
CA ASP A 236 -15.87 -24.18 23.62
C ASP A 236 -15.92 -24.75 22.19
N LYS A 237 -17.13 -24.86 21.63
CA LYS A 237 -17.39 -25.61 20.38
C LYS A 237 -17.00 -24.88 19.09
N ASP A 238 -16.49 -23.65 19.18
CA ASP A 238 -16.36 -22.72 18.06
C ASP A 238 -14.89 -22.33 17.75
N ASN A 239 -13.90 -23.16 18.15
CA ASN A 239 -12.46 -22.84 18.04
C ASN A 239 -12.06 -21.49 18.70
N PHE A 240 -12.80 -21.09 19.73
CA PHE A 240 -12.55 -19.84 20.44
C PHE A 240 -11.48 -20.05 21.52
N ILE A 241 -10.38 -19.31 21.43
CA ILE A 241 -9.33 -19.30 22.46
C ILE A 241 -9.61 -18.13 23.41
N PRO A 242 -9.73 -18.37 24.73
CA PRO A 242 -9.87 -17.30 25.72
C PRO A 242 -8.78 -16.22 25.61
N PRO A 243 -9.12 -14.93 25.79
CA PRO A 243 -8.16 -13.83 25.60
C PRO A 243 -6.89 -13.94 26.45
N ASP A 244 -7.01 -14.39 27.70
CA ASP A 244 -5.87 -14.56 28.61
C ASP A 244 -4.88 -15.61 28.09
N GLN A 245 -5.39 -16.74 27.57
CA GLN A 245 -4.57 -17.81 26.98
C GLN A 245 -3.90 -17.35 25.69
N LEU A 246 -4.66 -16.73 24.79
CA LEU A 246 -4.12 -16.24 23.53
C LEU A 246 -3.09 -15.12 23.76
N MET A 247 -3.33 -14.22 24.72
CA MET A 247 -2.40 -13.15 25.05
C MET A 247 -1.11 -13.66 25.69
N GLN A 248 -1.13 -14.78 26.42
CA GLN A 248 0.11 -15.41 26.89
C GLN A 248 0.95 -15.91 25.72
N TYR A 249 0.33 -16.59 24.75
CA TYR A 249 1.00 -17.02 23.53
C TYR A 249 1.58 -15.83 22.74
N ILE A 250 0.76 -14.80 22.49
CA ILE A 250 1.19 -13.59 21.77
C ILE A 250 2.37 -12.92 22.47
N ARG A 251 2.31 -12.74 23.80
CA ARG A 251 3.41 -12.13 24.56
C ARG A 251 4.70 -12.94 24.47
N GLY A 252 4.60 -14.27 24.55
CA GLY A 252 5.75 -15.15 24.33
C GLY A 252 6.42 -14.88 22.99
N LYS A 253 5.64 -14.86 21.91
CA LYS A 253 6.14 -14.61 20.55
C LYS A 253 6.66 -13.19 20.33
N LEU A 254 6.09 -12.19 20.98
CA LEU A 254 6.57 -10.81 20.87
C LEU A 254 7.85 -10.54 21.68
N GLN A 255 8.17 -11.39 22.67
CA GLN A 255 9.35 -11.28 23.53
C GLN A 255 10.55 -12.14 23.09
N GLU A 256 10.34 -13.14 22.22
CA GLU A 256 11.41 -13.90 21.57
C GLU A 256 12.23 -12.94 20.66
N GLN A 257 13.49 -12.65 21.05
CA GLN A 257 14.49 -11.88 20.28
C GLN A 257 15.40 -12.82 19.49
#